data_AF-A0AA35VRM2-F1
#
_entry.id   AF-A0AA35VRM2-F1
#
_cell.length_a   1.000
_cell.length_b   1.000
_cell.length_c   1.000
_cell.angle_alpha   90.00
_cell.angle_beta   90.00
_cell.angle_gamma   90.00
#
_symmetry.space_group_name_H-M   'P 1'
#
loop_
_entity.id
_entity.type
_entity.pdbx_description
1 polymer ?
#
loop_
_entity_poly.entity_id
_entity_poly.type
_entity_poly.pdbx_seq_one_letter_code
_entity_poly.pdbx_strand_id
1 'polypeptide(L)'
;FTCERVIAIDIDPVKIACARRNAELYGVADRIEFLVGDYLVLVPHLKAVDVVFLSPPWGGPAYSSSSVFDLHSMSPLNGYPPLSSLSFLPLTHTH
;
A
#
# COMPACT_ATOMS: atom_id res chain seq x y z
N PHE A 1 5.21 18.31 -7.65
CA PHE A 1 6.08 17.12 -7.66
C PHE A 1 5.21 15.91 -7.87
N THR A 2 5.54 15.07 -8.85
CA THR A 2 4.83 13.82 -9.16
C THR A 2 5.80 12.66 -8.97
N CYS A 3 5.37 11.56 -8.36
CA CYS A 3 6.19 10.34 -8.31
C CYS A 3 6.35 9.79 -9.73
N GLU A 4 7.59 9.71 -10.22
CA GLU A 4 7.86 9.21 -11.57
C GLU A 4 7.76 7.69 -11.67
N ARG A 5 8.01 6.98 -10.56
CA ARG A 5 7.95 5.51 -10.45
C ARG A 5 7.35 5.09 -9.11
N VAL A 6 6.62 3.98 -9.10
CA VAL A 6 5.97 3.41 -7.92
C VAL A 6 6.29 1.92 -7.81
N ILE A 7 6.53 1.44 -6.59
CA ILE A 7 6.59 0.02 -6.26
C ILE A 7 5.36 -0.29 -5.39
N ALA A 8 4.42 -1.07 -5.92
CA ALA A 8 3.21 -1.50 -5.23
C ALA A 8 3.41 -2.91 -4.66
N ILE A 9 3.32 -3.03 -3.33
CA ILE A 9 3.56 -4.28 -2.60
C ILE A 9 2.32 -4.65 -1.79
N ASP A 10 1.82 -5.86 -1.97
CA ASP A 10 0.77 -6.46 -1.14
C ASP A 10 1.08 -7.92 -0.86
N ILE A 11 0.74 -8.39 0.33
CA ILE A 11 0.79 -9.82 0.65
C ILE A 11 -0.33 -10.58 -0.07
N ASP A 12 -1.43 -9.90 -0.40
CA ASP A 12 -2.58 -10.50 -1.09
C ASP A 12 -2.43 -10.38 -2.62
N PRO A 13 -2.27 -11.50 -3.35
CA PRO A 13 -2.15 -11.49 -4.81
C PRO A 13 -3.40 -10.95 -5.51
N VAL A 14 -4.59 -11.08 -4.91
CA VAL A 14 -5.84 -10.56 -5.48
C VAL A 14 -5.83 -9.03 -5.52
N LYS A 15 -5.32 -8.40 -4.46
CA LYS A 15 -5.21 -6.94 -4.38
C LYS A 15 -4.19 -6.40 -5.39
N ILE A 16 -3.06 -7.08 -5.59
CA ILE A 16 -2.11 -6.73 -6.66
C ILE A 16 -2.76 -6.85 -8.05
N ALA A 17 -3.50 -7.92 -8.31
CA ALA A 17 -4.19 -8.09 -9.59
C ALA A 17 -5.22 -6.97 -9.84
N CYS A 18 -5.98 -6.58 -8.80
CA CYS A 18 -6.90 -5.45 -8.86
C CYS A 18 -6.18 -4.12 -9.10
N ALA A 19 -5.09 -3.86 -8.39
CA ALA A 19 -4.29 -2.65 -8.55
C ALA A 19 -3.71 -2.52 -9.96
N ARG A 20 -3.19 -3.62 -10.52
CA ARG A 20 -2.67 -3.66 -11.89
C ARG A 20 -3.75 -3.35 -12.91
N ARG A 21 -4.91 -4.01 -12.82
CA ARG A 21 -6.03 -3.77 -13.73
C ARG A 21 -6.55 -2.33 -13.64
N ASN A 22 -6.61 -1.75 -12.44
CA ASN A 22 -6.96 -0.35 -12.27
C ASN A 22 -5.91 0.57 -12.94
N ALA A 23 -4.63 0.31 -12.73
CA ALA A 23 -3.56 1.10 -13.33
C ALA A 23 -3.53 1.02 -14.87
N GLU A 24 -3.87 -0.14 -15.44
CA GLU A 24 -4.03 -0.32 -16.89
C GLU A 24 -5.18 0.55 -17.42
N LEU A 25 -6.34 0.54 -16.74
CA LEU A 25 -7.49 1.38 -17.10
C LEU A 25 -7.18 2.87 -17.03
N TYR A 26 -6.34 3.29 -16.08
CA TYR A 26 -5.90 4.68 -15.95
C TYR A 26 -4.70 5.04 -16.85
N GLY A 27 -4.13 4.09 -17.60
CA GLY A 27 -3.00 4.33 -18.49
C GLY A 27 -1.70 4.70 -17.76
N VAL A 28 -1.50 4.16 -16.55
CA VAL A 28 -0.32 4.45 -15.72
C VAL A 28 0.45 3.20 -15.28
N ALA A 29 0.01 2.01 -15.70
CA ALA A 29 0.61 0.74 -15.31
C ALA A 29 2.09 0.60 -15.67
N ASP A 30 2.55 1.29 -16.71
CA ASP A 30 3.93 1.33 -17.18
C ASP A 30 4.91 1.96 -16.18
N ARG A 31 4.39 2.73 -15.21
CA ARG A 31 5.18 3.40 -14.17
C ARG A 31 5.15 2.70 -12.82
N ILE A 32 4.51 1.52 -12.73
CA ILE A 32 4.28 0.79 -11.48
C ILE A 32 4.88 -0.61 -11.56
N GLU A 33 5.78 -0.92 -10.63
CA GLU A 33 6.23 -2.29 -10.38
C GLU A 33 5.30 -2.94 -9.35
N PHE A 34 4.78 -4.12 -9.66
CA PHE A 34 3.81 -4.83 -8.81
C PHE A 34 4.47 -6.07 -8.19
N LEU A 35 4.57 -6.11 -6.86
CA LEU A 35 5.15 -7.21 -6.11
C LEU A 35 4.11 -7.84 -5.17
N VAL A 36 3.98 -9.16 -5.23
CA VAL A 36 3.25 -9.92 -4.21
C VAL A 36 4.25 -10.38 -3.16
N GLY A 37 4.07 -9.96 -1.91
CA GLY A 37 4.91 -10.39 -0.81
C GLY A 37 4.76 -9.56 0.45
N ASP A 38 5.43 -10.01 1.51
CA ASP A 38 5.50 -9.27 2.75
C ASP A 38 6.44 -8.08 2.61
N TYR A 39 5.90 -6.87 2.75
CA TYR A 39 6.67 -5.63 2.71
C TYR A 39 7.86 -5.66 3.68
N LEU A 40 7.74 -6.22 4.89
CA LEU A 40 8.85 -6.25 5.85
C LEU A 40 10.05 -7.06 5.36
N VAL A 41 9.76 -8.12 4.60
CA VAL A 41 10.78 -8.99 4.03
C VAL A 41 11.40 -8.32 2.81
N LEU A 42 10.59 -7.60 2.03
CA LEU A 42 11.03 -6.98 0.78
C LEU A 42 11.76 -5.65 0.99
N VAL A 43 11.32 -4.81 1.93
CA VAL A 43 11.85 -3.44 2.10
C VAL A 43 13.36 -3.35 2.35
N PRO A 44 14.02 -4.26 3.11
CA PRO A 44 15.47 -4.19 3.29
C PRO A 44 16.26 -4.44 1.99
N HIS A 45 15.61 -5.04 0.99
CA HIS A 45 16.21 -5.37 -0.30
C HIS A 45 15.91 -4.33 -1.38
N LEU A 46 14.97 -3.40 -1.14
CA LEU A 46 14.65 -2.32 -2.05
C LEU A 46 15.74 -1.24 -1.96
N LYS A 47 16.32 -0.88 -3.10
CA LYS A 47 17.33 0.17 -3.19
C LYS A 47 16.66 1.49 -3.57
N ALA A 48 17.00 2.56 -2.87
CA ALA A 48 16.65 3.95 -3.17
C ALA A 48 15.14 4.21 -3.35
N VAL A 49 14.45 4.42 -2.22
CA VAL A 49 13.07 4.89 -2.17
C VAL A 49 13.04 6.25 -1.47
N ASP A 50 12.57 7.29 -2.16
CA ASP A 50 12.52 8.65 -1.62
C ASP A 50 11.36 8.86 -0.63
N VAL A 51 10.24 8.16 -0.88
CA VAL A 51 9.00 8.31 -0.13
C VAL A 51 8.37 6.94 0.09
N VAL A 52 7.96 6.67 1.32
CA VAL A 52 7.15 5.50 1.68
C VAL A 52 5.77 5.98 2.10
N PHE A 53 4.74 5.57 1.36
CA PHE A 53 3.36 5.67 1.80
C PHE A 53 3.03 4.37 2.58
N LEU A 54 2.26 4.40 3.66
CA LEU A 54 1.85 3.19 4.41
C LEU A 54 0.34 3.25 4.69
N SER A 55 -0.42 2.23 4.26
CA SER A 55 -1.84 2.05 4.58
C SER A 55 -2.08 0.66 5.17
N PRO A 56 -1.54 0.39 6.37
CA PRO A 56 -1.78 -0.86 7.09
C PRO A 56 -3.27 -1.15 7.29
N PRO A 57 -3.65 -2.39 7.66
CA PRO A 57 -5.01 -2.70 8.04
C PRO A 57 -5.40 -1.92 9.30
N TRP A 58 -6.29 -0.93 9.15
CA TRP A 58 -6.73 -0.05 10.23
C TRP A 58 -7.84 -0.62 11.11
N GLY A 59 -8.26 -1.87 10.89
CA GLY A 59 -9.39 -2.47 11.62
C GLY A 59 -10.78 -2.15 11.04
N GLY A 60 -10.86 -1.65 9.81
CA GLY A 60 -12.13 -1.32 9.14
C GLY A 60 -12.84 -0.12 9.79
N PRO A 61 -14.07 0.25 9.37
CA PRO A 61 -14.76 1.49 9.80
C PRO A 61 -14.92 1.69 11.31
N ALA A 62 -14.78 0.63 12.10
CA ALA A 62 -14.78 0.70 13.56
C ALA A 62 -13.56 1.45 14.14
N TYR A 63 -12.50 1.69 13.36
CA TYR A 63 -11.34 2.46 13.82
C TYR A 63 -11.67 3.89 14.27
N SER A 64 -12.75 4.47 13.76
CA SER A 64 -13.19 5.84 14.07
C SER A 64 -14.12 5.94 15.27
N SER A 65 -14.59 4.81 15.83
CA SER A 65 -15.53 4.81 16.96
C SER A 65 -14.84 4.86 18.32
N SER A 66 -13.52 4.69 18.38
CA SER A 66 -12.72 4.83 19.60
C SER A 66 -12.16 6.26 19.73
N SER A 67 -12.10 6.79 20.94
CA SER A 67 -11.46 8.08 21.25
C SER A 67 -9.93 8.03 21.11
N VAL A 68 -9.35 6.83 21.13
CA VAL A 68 -7.91 6.59 20.95
C VAL A 68 -7.74 5.37 20.04
N PHE A 69 -6.96 5.53 18.96
CA PHE A 69 -6.59 4.42 18.09
C PHE A 69 -5.28 3.80 18.59
N ASP A 70 -5.35 2.58 19.10
CA ASP A 70 -4.18 1.84 19.57
C ASP A 70 -3.47 1.16 18.39
N LEU A 71 -2.24 1.57 18.10
CA LEU A 71 -1.41 0.97 17.06
C LEU A 71 -1.11 -0.52 17.31
N HIS A 72 -1.15 -0.96 18.58
CA HIS A 72 -0.97 -2.38 18.94
C HIS A 72 -2.21 -3.22 18.65
N SER A 73 -3.39 -2.60 18.53
CA SER A 73 -4.65 -3.29 18.22
C SER A 73 -4.79 -3.67 16.75
N MET A 74 -3.92 -3.15 15.90
CA MET A 74 -3.91 -3.47 14.48
C MET A 74 -3.39 -4.90 14.31
N SER A 75 -4.26 -5.85 13.96
CA SER A 75 -3.83 -7.20 13.58
C SER A 75 -3.47 -7.21 12.09
N PRO A 76 -2.29 -7.74 11.69
CA PRO A 76 -1.39 -8.61 12.42
C PRO A 76 -0.13 -7.87 12.92
N LEU A 77 -0.22 -6.60 13.31
CA LEU A 77 0.89 -5.78 13.82
C LEU A 77 1.31 -6.11 15.27
N ASN A 78 0.67 -7.06 15.95
CA ASN A 78 1.17 -7.56 17.23
C ASN A 78 2.38 -8.49 17.01
N GLY A 79 3.60 -7.95 17.18
CA GLY A 79 4.85 -8.72 17.23
C GLY A 79 5.78 -8.52 16.04
N TYR A 80 5.30 -8.54 14.80
CA TYR A 80 6.01 -8.18 13.56
C TYR A 80 4.95 -8.01 12.44
N PRO A 81 4.86 -6.90 11.70
CA PRO A 81 3.67 -6.61 10.88
C PRO A 81 3.64 -7.16 9.43
N PRO A 82 2.62 -7.94 9.03
CA PRO A 82 2.24 -8.06 7.62
C PRO A 82 1.54 -6.76 7.19
N LEU A 83 2.28 -5.90 6.50
CA LEU A 83 1.75 -4.67 5.92
C LEU A 83 0.96 -5.01 4.65
N SER A 84 -0.35 -5.18 4.78
CA SER A 84 -1.26 -5.37 3.65
C SER A 84 -1.58 -4.02 2.97
N SER A 85 -0.59 -3.49 2.27
CA SER A 85 -0.69 -2.69 1.04
C SER A 85 -1.34 -1.32 0.97
N LEU A 86 -0.78 -0.60 -0.01
CA LEU A 86 -1.05 0.74 -0.47
C LEU A 86 -2.00 0.75 -1.65
N SER A 87 -3.24 1.14 -1.40
CA SER A 87 -4.12 1.63 -2.45
C SER A 87 -3.71 3.07 -2.82
N PHE A 88 -3.10 3.27 -3.99
CA PHE A 88 -2.99 4.61 -4.58
C PHE A 88 -4.30 4.97 -5.27
N LEU A 89 -4.95 6.04 -4.81
CA LEU A 89 -5.81 6.83 -5.68
C LEU A 89 -4.90 7.60 -6.63
N PRO A 90 -5.11 7.57 -7.95
CA PRO A 90 -4.47 8.52 -8.83
C PRO A 90 -4.88 9.93 -8.36
N LEU A 91 -3.91 10.82 -8.16
CA LEU A 91 -4.19 12.25 -8.20
C LEU A 91 -4.62 12.56 -9.64
N THR A 92 -5.89 12.34 -9.95
CA THR A 92 -6.49 12.94 -11.13
C THR A 92 -6.44 14.43 -10.90
N HIS A 93 -5.75 15.09 -11.81
CA HIS A 93 -5.84 16.52 -12.06
C HIS A 93 -7.33 16.92 -12.12
N THR A 94 -7.90 17.41 -11.03
CA THR A 94 -9.07 18.28 -11.10
C THR A 94 -8.57 19.61 -11.62
N HIS A 95 -8.87 19.87 -12.89
CA HIS A 95 -8.96 21.25 -13.38
C HIS A 95 -10.05 22.00 -12.61
#